data_AF-A0A359EAQ0-F1
#
_entry.id   AF-A0A359EAQ0-F1
#
_cell.length_a   1.000
_cell.length_b   1.000
_cell.length_c   1.000
_cell.angle_alpha   90.00
_cell.angle_beta   90.00
_cell.angle_gamma   90.00
#
_symmetry.space_group_name_H-M   'P 1'
#
loop_
_entity.id
_entity.type
_entity.pdbx_description
1 polymer ?
#
loop_
_entity_poly.entity_id
_entity_poly.type
_entity_poly.pdbx_seq_one_letter_code
_entity_poly.pdbx_strand_id
1 'polypeptide(L)'
;MNAELTHKQQIDLKVCYFGTYRENYARNQIIIAGLRGNGINVIECHEKLWQSVDDRVGAASGGWLRPQFWWRVIKTYFNLLRYYHQIGNYDVLFVGYPGHFDVFLAWVLAKIRRKPLAWDVLNSLYLITTERGITERSPLTVKFIRMVERWACQLPDMLFLDTA
;
A
#
# COMPACT_ATOMS: atom_id res chain seq x y z
N MET A 1 -29.97 1.85 -38.16
CA MET A 1 -30.11 2.37 -36.78
C MET A 1 -28.74 2.27 -36.14
N ASN A 2 -28.19 3.44 -35.79
CA ASN A 2 -26.81 3.77 -35.39
C ASN A 2 -26.22 2.76 -34.38
N ALA A 3 -25.03 2.20 -34.63
CA ALA A 3 -23.71 2.81 -34.45
C ALA A 3 -23.48 3.27 -33.00
N GLU A 4 -22.86 2.40 -32.19
CA GLU A 4 -21.89 2.72 -31.13
C GLU A 4 -21.36 1.41 -30.53
N LEU A 5 -20.57 0.68 -31.33
CA LEU A 5 -19.60 -0.25 -30.76
C LEU A 5 -18.56 0.63 -30.06
N THR A 6 -18.65 0.68 -28.74
CA THR A 6 -17.72 1.39 -27.87
C THR A 6 -16.34 0.77 -28.05
N HIS A 7 -15.56 1.28 -29.00
CA HIS A 7 -14.12 1.06 -29.03
C HIS A 7 -13.56 1.68 -27.76
N LYS A 8 -13.51 0.92 -26.66
CA LYS A 8 -12.68 1.27 -25.51
C LYS A 8 -11.26 1.41 -26.07
N GLN A 9 -10.79 2.64 -26.13
CA GLN A 9 -9.44 2.98 -26.52
C GLN A 9 -8.50 2.13 -25.64
N GLN A 10 -7.73 1.24 -26.26
CA GLN A 10 -6.79 0.39 -25.53
C GLN A 10 -5.70 1.31 -24.96
N ILE A 11 -5.80 1.63 -23.67
CA ILE A 11 -4.80 2.42 -22.96
C ILE A 11 -3.63 1.47 -22.64
N ASP A 12 -2.45 1.63 -23.26
CA ASP A 12 -1.24 0.85 -22.93
C ASP A 12 -0.57 1.34 -21.64
N LEU A 13 -1.36 1.71 -20.63
CA LEU A 13 -0.87 2.17 -19.34
C LEU A 13 -0.69 0.97 -18.42
N LYS A 14 0.47 0.91 -17.76
CA LYS A 14 0.85 -0.16 -16.83
C LYS A 14 0.98 0.37 -15.41
N VAL A 15 0.25 -0.24 -14.49
CA VAL A 15 0.33 0.06 -13.05
C VAL A 15 1.03 -1.09 -12.35
N CYS A 16 2.08 -0.77 -11.59
CA CYS A 16 2.65 -1.68 -10.60
C CYS A 16 1.92 -1.48 -9.28
N TYR A 17 1.06 -2.42 -8.90
CA TYR A 17 0.28 -2.38 -7.67
C TYR A 17 1.08 -3.05 -6.54
N PHE A 18 1.66 -2.24 -5.66
CA PHE A 18 2.78 -2.59 -4.81
C PHE A 18 2.44 -2.60 -3.32
N GLY A 19 3.06 -3.53 -2.58
CA GLY A 19 3.19 -3.47 -1.14
C GLY A 19 2.71 -4.71 -0.40
N THR A 20 2.45 -4.54 0.89
CA THR A 20 1.97 -5.57 1.82
C THR A 20 0.49 -5.42 2.13
N TYR A 21 -0.24 -4.84 1.17
CA TYR A 21 -1.66 -4.55 1.25
C TYR A 21 -2.49 -5.83 1.49
N ARG A 22 -3.73 -5.65 1.91
CA ARG A 22 -4.64 -6.77 2.17
C ARG A 22 -5.32 -7.19 0.85
N GLU A 23 -4.89 -8.30 0.27
CA GLU A 23 -5.51 -8.88 -0.94
C GLU A 23 -7.03 -9.09 -0.79
N ASN A 24 -7.47 -9.49 0.40
CA ASN A 24 -8.88 -9.76 0.72
C ASN A 24 -9.65 -8.54 1.24
N TYR A 25 -9.09 -7.34 1.06
CA TYR A 25 -9.77 -6.10 1.43
C TYR A 25 -10.49 -5.52 0.22
N ALA A 26 -11.80 -5.34 0.33
CA ALA A 26 -12.69 -4.98 -0.77
C ALA A 26 -12.18 -3.78 -1.58
N ARG A 27 -11.61 -2.77 -0.91
CA ARG A 27 -11.06 -1.58 -1.57
C ARG A 27 -9.95 -1.90 -2.58
N ASN A 28 -8.99 -2.75 -2.22
CA ASN A 28 -7.91 -3.10 -3.15
C ASN A 28 -8.45 -3.89 -4.34
N GLN A 29 -9.38 -4.83 -4.10
CA GLN A 29 -10.01 -5.62 -5.14
C GLN A 29 -10.80 -4.73 -6.11
N ILE A 30 -11.57 -3.78 -5.59
CA ILE A 30 -12.35 -2.81 -6.37
C ILE A 30 -11.42 -1.92 -7.20
N ILE A 31 -10.32 -1.40 -6.62
CA ILE A 31 -9.36 -0.57 -7.36
C ILE A 31 -8.70 -1.37 -8.48
N ILE A 32 -8.18 -2.56 -8.19
CA ILE A 32 -7.53 -3.43 -9.18
C ILE A 32 -8.51 -3.81 -10.30
N ALA A 33 -9.74 -4.22 -9.93
CA ALA A 33 -10.79 -4.55 -10.89
C ALA A 33 -11.20 -3.34 -11.74
N GLY A 34 -11.32 -2.15 -11.13
CA GLY A 34 -11.64 -0.90 -11.82
C GLY A 34 -10.56 -0.49 -12.82
N LEU A 35 -9.29 -0.57 -12.43
CA LEU A 35 -8.15 -0.32 -13.33
C LEU A 35 -8.18 -1.28 -14.52
N ARG A 36 -8.27 -2.59 -14.26
CA ARG A 36 -8.36 -3.62 -15.30
C ARG A 36 -9.57 -3.44 -16.22
N GLY A 37 -10.73 -3.10 -15.64
CA GLY A 37 -11.96 -2.83 -16.37
C GLY A 37 -11.89 -1.61 -17.31
N ASN A 38 -10.96 -0.68 -17.04
CA ASN A 38 -10.66 0.46 -17.91
C ASN A 38 -9.50 0.21 -18.89
N GLY A 39 -9.10 -1.05 -19.06
CA GLY A 39 -8.05 -1.45 -20.01
C GLY A 39 -6.62 -1.23 -19.52
N ILE A 40 -6.43 -0.81 -18.26
CA ILE A 40 -5.11 -0.62 -17.65
C ILE A 40 -4.53 -1.98 -17.29
N ASN A 41 -3.28 -2.22 -17.66
CA ASN A 41 -2.56 -3.43 -17.27
C ASN A 41 -2.03 -3.29 -15.85
N VAL A 42 -2.57 -4.10 -14.93
CA VAL A 42 -2.18 -4.09 -13.51
C VAL A 42 -1.27 -5.27 -13.20
N ILE A 43 -0.02 -4.96 -12.89
CA ILE A 43 1.01 -5.90 -12.43
C ILE A 43 1.04 -5.83 -10.90
N GLU A 44 0.69 -6.92 -10.23
CA GLU A 44 0.67 -6.98 -8.77
C GLU A 44 2.06 -7.35 -8.22
N CYS A 45 2.66 -6.46 -7.44
CA CYS A 45 3.88 -6.67 -6.66
C CYS A 45 3.53 -6.79 -5.18
N HIS A 46 3.20 -7.98 -4.73
CA HIS A 46 2.60 -8.19 -3.42
C HIS A 46 3.31 -9.26 -2.62
N GLU A 47 3.38 -9.04 -1.31
CA GLU A 47 3.79 -10.06 -0.35
C GLU A 47 3.01 -9.87 0.96
N LYS A 48 2.51 -10.97 1.53
CA LYS A 48 1.72 -10.94 2.77
C LYS A 48 2.59 -10.80 4.01
N LEU A 49 2.63 -9.59 4.58
CA LEU A 49 3.27 -9.35 5.89
C LEU A 49 2.37 -9.73 7.08
N TRP A 50 1.12 -9.28 7.02
CA TRP A 50 0.18 -9.33 8.14
C TRP A 50 -0.74 -10.53 8.05
N GLN A 51 -0.87 -11.29 9.14
CA GLN A 51 -1.69 -12.50 9.14
C GLN A 51 -3.13 -12.24 9.59
N SER A 52 -3.34 -11.30 10.51
CA SER A 52 -4.67 -10.98 11.04
C SER A 52 -4.77 -9.53 11.53
N VAL A 53 -5.97 -9.14 11.98
CA VAL A 53 -6.18 -7.87 12.69
C VAL A 53 -5.45 -7.89 14.03
N ASP A 54 -5.50 -9.00 14.76
CA ASP A 54 -4.84 -9.14 16.06
C ASP A 54 -3.32 -9.08 15.96
N ASP A 55 -2.73 -9.61 14.88
CA ASP A 55 -1.30 -9.51 14.58
C ASP A 55 -0.85 -8.03 14.48
N ARG A 56 -1.69 -7.17 13.89
CA ARG A 56 -1.43 -5.73 13.76
C ARG A 56 -1.61 -5.00 15.08
N VAL A 57 -2.67 -5.31 15.82
CA VAL A 57 -2.92 -4.74 17.16
C VAL A 57 -1.80 -5.14 18.11
N GLY A 58 -1.37 -6.40 18.07
CA GLY A 58 -0.25 -6.92 18.85
C GLY A 58 1.04 -6.19 18.51
N ALA A 59 1.36 -6.00 17.23
CA ALA A 59 2.52 -5.21 16.81
C ALA A 59 2.46 -3.76 17.32
N ALA A 60 1.30 -3.09 17.17
CA ALA A 60 1.09 -1.72 17.62
C ALA A 60 1.06 -1.56 19.15
N SER A 61 0.78 -2.64 19.89
CA SER A 61 0.80 -2.68 21.37
C SER A 61 2.16 -3.07 21.95
N GLY A 62 3.25 -2.91 21.19
CA GLY A 62 4.62 -3.24 21.63
C GLY A 62 5.18 -4.57 21.11
N GLY A 63 4.38 -5.37 20.41
CA GLY A 63 4.82 -6.64 19.81
C GLY A 63 5.87 -6.47 18.71
N TRP A 64 6.06 -5.26 18.20
CA TRP A 64 7.11 -4.92 17.24
C TRP A 64 8.54 -5.10 17.79
N LEU A 65 8.73 -5.18 19.12
CA LEU A 65 10.06 -5.44 19.71
C LEU A 65 10.50 -6.91 19.57
N ARG A 66 9.60 -7.82 19.19
CA ARG A 66 9.91 -9.25 19.09
C ARG A 66 10.82 -9.52 17.88
N PRO A 67 11.95 -10.22 18.03
CA PRO A 67 12.86 -10.52 16.91
C PRO A 67 12.18 -11.26 15.74
N GLN A 68 11.24 -12.15 16.06
CA GLN A 68 10.45 -12.90 15.07
C GLN A 68 9.65 -11.97 14.14
N PHE A 69 9.14 -10.85 14.66
CA PHE A 69 8.42 -9.86 13.87
C PHE A 69 9.35 -9.22 12.84
N TRP A 70 10.54 -8.79 13.26
CA TRP A 70 11.53 -8.18 12.38
C TRP A 70 12.07 -9.14 11.33
N TRP A 71 12.31 -10.41 11.68
CA TRP A 71 12.67 -11.43 10.71
C TRP A 71 11.61 -11.57 9.62
N ARG A 72 10.33 -11.59 10.01
CA ARG A 72 9.19 -11.63 9.07
C ARG A 72 9.15 -10.39 8.19
N VAL A 73 9.34 -9.20 8.76
CA VAL A 73 9.41 -7.92 8.03
C VAL A 73 10.53 -7.95 6.99
N ILE A 74 11.76 -8.29 7.39
CA ILE A 74 12.92 -8.33 6.51
C ILE A 74 12.70 -9.32 5.36
N LYS A 75 12.23 -10.54 5.67
CA LYS A 75 11.91 -11.54 4.65
C LYS A 75 10.86 -11.03 3.65
N THR A 76 9.81 -10.38 4.15
CA THR A 76 8.73 -9.84 3.32
C THR A 76 9.26 -8.77 2.36
N TYR A 77 9.99 -7.78 2.87
CA TYR A 77 10.53 -6.70 2.02
C TYR A 77 11.62 -7.19 1.07
N PHE A 78 12.40 -8.20 1.46
CA PHE A 78 13.35 -8.85 0.56
C PHE A 78 12.64 -9.55 -0.61
N ASN A 79 11.58 -10.31 -0.32
CA ASN A 79 10.76 -10.95 -1.36
C ASN A 79 10.10 -9.91 -2.28
N LEU A 80 9.55 -8.85 -1.69
CA LEU A 80 8.92 -7.75 -2.41
C LEU A 80 9.90 -7.06 -3.38
N LEU A 81 11.15 -6.82 -2.93
CA LEU A 81 12.22 -6.29 -3.78
C LEU A 81 12.60 -7.27 -4.90
N ARG A 82 12.67 -8.57 -4.59
CA ARG A 82 12.97 -9.61 -5.59
C ARG A 82 11.92 -9.65 -6.68
N TYR A 83 10.63 -9.61 -6.31
CA TYR A 83 9.53 -9.54 -7.27
C TYR A 83 9.55 -8.24 -8.05
N TYR A 84 9.77 -7.11 -7.37
CA TYR A 84 9.85 -5.81 -8.02
C TYR A 84 10.96 -5.76 -9.08
N HIS A 85 12.10 -6.42 -8.86
CA HIS A 85 13.16 -6.46 -9.86
C HIS A 85 12.75 -7.21 -11.15
N GLN A 86 11.77 -8.10 -11.07
CA GLN A 86 11.23 -8.85 -12.21
C GLN A 86 10.11 -8.09 -12.94
N ILE A 87 9.51 -7.09 -12.28
CA ILE A 87 8.51 -6.21 -12.87
C ILE A 87 9.26 -5.25 -13.79
N GLY A 88 9.09 -5.44 -15.10
CA GLY A 88 9.77 -4.66 -16.14
C GLY A 88 9.41 -3.17 -16.11
N ASN A 89 9.02 -2.63 -17.27
CA ASN A 89 8.59 -1.22 -17.34
C ASN A 89 7.11 -1.09 -16.91
N TYR A 90 6.83 -0.03 -16.17
CA TYR A 90 5.48 0.38 -15.75
C TYR A 90 5.41 1.92 -15.76
N ASP A 91 4.21 2.48 -15.78
CA ASP A 91 3.99 3.92 -15.88
C ASP A 91 3.71 4.56 -14.53
N VAL A 92 3.02 3.84 -13.64
CA VAL A 92 2.69 4.33 -12.28
C VAL A 92 2.99 3.24 -11.25
N LEU A 93 3.62 3.63 -10.14
CA LEU A 93 3.73 2.79 -8.95
C LEU A 93 2.57 3.14 -8.00
N PHE A 94 1.71 2.18 -7.70
CA PHE A 94 0.53 2.39 -6.86
C PHE A 94 0.65 1.57 -5.58
N VAL A 95 0.64 2.21 -4.42
CA VAL A 95 0.71 1.52 -3.12
C VAL A 95 -0.71 1.20 -2.64
N GLY A 96 -0.99 -0.09 -2.42
CA GLY A 96 -2.29 -0.57 -1.94
C GLY A 96 -2.52 -0.34 -0.44
N TYR A 97 -3.76 -0.50 0.01
CA TYR A 97 -4.14 -0.31 1.40
C TYR A 97 -4.11 -1.61 2.23
N PRO A 98 -3.58 -1.60 3.46
CA PRO A 98 -2.80 -0.54 4.07
C PRO A 98 -1.34 -0.58 3.58
N GLY A 99 -0.75 0.60 3.36
CA GLY A 99 0.60 0.75 2.80
C GLY A 99 1.49 1.78 3.50
N HIS A 100 1.17 2.13 4.75
CA HIS A 100 1.84 3.20 5.52
C HIS A 100 3.36 3.04 5.64
N PHE A 101 3.87 1.81 5.68
CA PHE A 101 5.32 1.53 5.67
C PHE A 101 5.84 1.23 4.27
N ASP A 102 5.01 0.65 3.41
CA ASP A 102 5.38 0.28 2.04
C ASP A 102 5.68 1.51 1.18
N VAL A 103 5.03 2.64 1.46
CA VAL A 103 5.20 3.90 0.74
C VAL A 103 6.64 4.43 0.80
N PHE A 104 7.38 4.19 1.88
CA PHE A 104 8.78 4.61 1.97
C PHE A 104 9.65 3.86 0.96
N LEU A 105 9.49 2.55 0.89
CA LEU A 105 10.22 1.73 -0.07
C LEU A 105 9.75 2.06 -1.50
N ALA A 106 8.44 2.18 -1.70
CA ALA A 106 7.87 2.54 -2.99
C ALA A 106 8.39 3.89 -3.49
N TRP A 107 8.55 4.89 -2.60
CA TRP A 107 9.11 6.19 -2.93
C TRP A 107 10.55 6.10 -3.43
N VAL A 108 11.40 5.35 -2.74
CA VAL A 108 12.79 5.12 -3.19
C VAL A 108 12.78 4.47 -4.58
N LEU A 109 11.99 3.43 -4.77
CA LEU A 109 11.90 2.70 -6.04
C LEU A 109 11.34 3.58 -7.18
N ALA A 110 10.30 4.37 -6.91
CA ALA A 110 9.71 5.32 -7.83
C ALA A 110 10.71 6.41 -8.25
N LYS A 111 11.49 6.96 -7.31
CA LYS A 111 12.54 7.95 -7.63
C LYS A 111 13.66 7.36 -8.48
N ILE A 112 14.12 6.14 -8.17
CA ILE A 112 15.15 5.45 -8.97
C ILE A 112 14.65 5.21 -10.41
N ARG A 113 13.39 4.80 -10.57
CA ARG A 113 12.79 4.55 -11.89
C ARG A 113 12.23 5.81 -12.57
N ARG A 114 12.23 6.95 -11.89
CA ARG A 114 11.60 8.22 -12.32
C ARG A 114 10.13 8.04 -12.74
N LYS A 115 9.36 7.32 -11.91
CA LYS A 115 7.93 7.07 -12.13
C LYS A 115 7.09 7.77 -11.07
N PRO A 116 5.88 8.25 -11.40
CA PRO A 116 4.96 8.79 -10.42
C PRO A 116 4.54 7.72 -9.40
N LEU A 117 4.40 8.15 -8.14
CA LEU A 117 3.96 7.35 -7.01
C LEU A 117 2.56 7.79 -6.57
N ALA A 118 1.62 6.84 -6.61
CA ALA A 118 0.29 6.98 -6.04
C ALA A 118 0.16 6.11 -4.79
N TRP A 119 -0.62 6.56 -3.80
CA TRP A 119 -0.90 5.78 -2.60
C TRP A 119 -2.36 5.89 -2.17
N ASP A 120 -3.01 4.74 -1.91
CA ASP A 120 -4.34 4.65 -1.29
C ASP A 120 -4.25 4.71 0.25
N VAL A 121 -4.58 5.89 0.78
CA VAL A 121 -4.64 6.20 2.21
C VAL A 121 -6.10 6.22 2.64
N LEU A 122 -6.73 5.04 2.71
CA LEU A 122 -8.13 4.96 3.12
C LEU A 122 -8.37 5.49 4.54
N ASN A 123 -7.55 5.07 5.50
CA ASN A 123 -7.71 5.42 6.91
C ASN A 123 -6.38 5.82 7.52
N SER A 124 -6.41 6.85 8.36
CA SER A 124 -5.29 7.18 9.25
C SER A 124 -5.05 6.02 10.23
N LEU A 125 -3.84 5.48 10.19
CA LEU A 125 -3.35 4.51 11.16
C LEU A 125 -3.32 5.11 12.57
N TYR A 126 -2.96 6.39 12.70
CA TYR A 126 -3.01 7.10 13.98
C TYR A 126 -4.44 7.08 14.55
N LEU A 127 -5.44 7.48 13.77
CA LEU A 127 -6.84 7.49 14.21
C LEU A 127 -7.31 6.08 14.64
N ILE A 128 -7.05 5.06 13.83
CA ILE A 128 -7.38 3.66 14.16
C ILE A 128 -6.71 3.24 15.48
N THR A 129 -5.46 3.62 15.71
CA THR A 129 -4.77 3.26 16.97
C THR A 129 -5.39 3.96 18.17
N THR A 130 -5.85 5.21 18.03
CA THR A 130 -6.52 5.94 19.10
C THR A 130 -7.90 5.38 19.41
N GLU A 131 -8.72 5.07 18.39
CA GLU A 131 -10.05 4.48 18.57
C GLU A 131 -10.01 3.09 19.20
N ARG A 132 -8.93 2.33 18.96
CA ARG A 132 -8.71 1.01 19.55
C ARG A 132 -8.11 1.04 20.95
N GLY A 133 -7.96 2.21 21.56
CA GLY A 133 -7.40 2.35 22.92
C GLY A 133 -5.92 1.95 23.02
N ILE A 134 -5.18 1.89 21.91
CA ILE A 134 -3.74 1.51 21.94
C ILE A 134 -2.91 2.58 22.64
N THR A 135 -3.38 3.83 22.65
CA THR A 135 -2.74 4.96 23.35
C THR A 135 -2.53 4.69 24.84
N GLU A 136 -3.47 3.99 25.50
CA GLU A 136 -3.37 3.65 26.93
C GLU A 136 -2.28 2.61 27.20
N ARG A 137 -2.06 1.71 26.24
CA ARG A 137 -1.06 0.63 26.36
C ARG A 137 0.33 1.07 25.92
N SER A 138 0.44 1.95 24.93
CA SER A 138 1.71 2.30 24.29
C SER A 138 1.68 3.71 23.68
N PRO A 139 1.71 4.77 24.51
CA PRO A 139 1.61 6.15 24.04
C PRO A 139 2.79 6.55 23.13
N LEU A 140 3.98 6.01 23.39
CA LEU A 140 5.16 6.23 22.55
C LEU A 140 4.99 5.65 21.15
N THR A 141 4.39 4.46 21.03
CA THR A 141 4.11 3.83 19.73
C THR A 141 3.09 4.62 18.93
N VAL A 142 2.04 5.13 19.56
CA VAL A 142 1.05 5.99 18.90
C VAL A 142 1.67 7.30 18.41
N LYS A 143 2.53 7.94 19.22
CA LYS A 143 3.27 9.14 18.80
C LYS A 143 4.21 8.86 17.62
N PHE A 144 4.88 7.72 17.63
CA PHE A 144 5.72 7.26 16.53
C PHE A 144 4.90 7.03 15.25
N ILE A 145 3.76 6.33 15.35
CA ILE A 145 2.84 6.10 14.23
C ILE A 145 2.40 7.43 13.61
N ARG A 146 2.00 8.40 14.44
CA ARG A 146 1.60 9.74 13.96
C ARG A 146 2.72 10.45 13.19
N MET A 147 3.95 10.35 13.68
CA MET A 147 5.12 10.94 13.02
C MET A 147 5.39 10.26 11.69
N VAL A 148 5.44 8.91 11.67
CA VAL A 148 5.67 8.12 10.46
C VAL A 148 4.59 8.39 9.42
N GLU A 149 3.32 8.38 9.83
CA GLU A 149 2.20 8.67 8.93
C GLU A 149 2.31 10.07 8.32
N ARG A 150 2.65 11.08 9.12
CA ARG A 150 2.85 12.44 8.61
C ARG A 150 3.93 12.50 7.53
N TRP A 151 5.03 11.78 7.71
CA TRP A 151 6.12 11.74 6.74
C TRP A 151 5.71 10.94 5.50
N ALA A 152 5.05 9.80 5.70
CA ALA A 152 4.52 8.95 4.65
C ALA A 152 3.61 9.72 3.68
N CYS A 153 2.73 10.58 4.18
CA CYS A 153 1.83 11.39 3.35
C CYS A 153 2.55 12.44 2.49
N GLN A 154 3.81 12.78 2.78
CA GLN A 154 4.56 13.77 2.00
C GLN A 154 5.33 13.17 0.82
N LEU A 155 5.39 11.84 0.72
CA LEU A 155 6.23 11.15 -0.26
C LEU A 155 5.56 10.96 -1.63
N PRO A 156 4.28 10.54 -1.74
CA PRO A 156 3.65 10.29 -3.03
C PRO A 156 3.36 11.57 -3.81
N ASP A 157 3.33 11.45 -5.13
CA ASP A 157 2.86 12.50 -6.03
C ASP A 157 1.32 12.63 -5.98
N MET A 158 0.63 11.54 -5.64
CA MET A 158 -0.83 11.51 -5.50
C MET A 158 -1.28 10.64 -4.32
N LEU A 159 -2.21 11.17 -3.51
CA LEU A 159 -2.87 10.45 -2.44
C LEU A 159 -4.34 10.22 -2.79
N PHE A 160 -4.81 8.99 -2.62
CA PHE A 160 -6.23 8.65 -2.69
C PHE A 160 -6.75 8.53 -1.27
N LEU A 161 -7.70 9.39 -0.93
CA LEU A 161 -8.41 9.40 0.33
C LEU A 161 -9.89 9.30 0.05
N ASP A 162 -10.62 8.68 0.97
CA ASP A 162 -12.07 8.65 0.96
C ASP A 162 -12.57 9.55 2.09
N THR A 163 -13.49 10.46 1.78
CA THR A 163 -14.11 11.34 2.77
C THR A 163 -15.61 11.18 2.63
N ALA A 164 -16.24 10.70 3.70
CA ALA A 164 -17.70 10.70 3.83
C ALA A 164 -18.24 12.12 4.05
#